data_AF-A0A2G4G2G0-F1
#
_entry.id   AF-A0A2G4G2G0-F1
#
_cell.length_a   1.000
_cell.length_b   1.000
_cell.length_c   1.000
_cell.angle_alpha   90.00
_cell.angle_beta   90.00
_cell.angle_gamma   90.00
#
_symmetry.space_group_name_H-M   'P 1'
#
loop_
_entity.id
_entity.type
_entity.pdbx_description
1 polymer ?
#
loop_
_entity_poly.entity_id
_entity_poly.type
_entity_poly.pdbx_seq_one_letter_code
_entity_poly.pdbx_strand_id
1 'polypeptide(L)'
;MASSLERLVRMLSGGFNNQEQAFENPPLYAHILVKLRPLPQLAPGSLLLEQSYAINPAAPYRIRVLRAEAQNGQLTIVNQALADDQRFWGAVEDSELRGSIQTSDLMPLAGCAYEVREKSKGFVGEVEPGCRCLVERKGSTSYLVSRLELDPAGMRTIDRGHDPITHEHLWGSLAGPFEFARTDDYSDEIPAHWFEQWRD
;
A
#
# COMPACT_ATOMS: atom_id res chain seq x y z
N MET A 1 -2.07 24.70 8.36
CA MET A 1 -1.93 23.29 8.80
C MET A 1 -1.97 22.42 7.56
N ALA A 2 -1.17 21.35 7.49
CA ALA A 2 -1.21 20.41 6.37
C ALA A 2 -2.60 19.79 6.24
N SER A 3 -3.10 19.59 5.01
CA SER A 3 -4.37 18.92 4.78
C SER A 3 -4.30 17.45 5.23
N SER A 4 -5.45 16.83 5.49
CA SER A 4 -5.49 15.40 5.85
C SER A 4 -4.87 14.52 4.76
N LEU A 5 -5.03 14.89 3.49
CA LEU A 5 -4.40 14.21 2.35
C LEU A 5 -2.87 14.37 2.37
N GLU A 6 -2.36 15.59 2.59
CA GLU A 6 -0.93 15.83 2.72
C GLU A 6 -0.33 14.94 3.83
N ARG A 7 -0.98 14.91 4.99
CA ARG A 7 -0.54 14.08 6.12
C ARG A 7 -0.56 12.60 5.80
N LEU A 8 -1.58 12.11 5.10
CA LEU A 8 -1.65 10.72 4.67
C LEU A 8 -0.51 10.37 3.71
N VAL A 9 -0.27 11.19 2.68
CA VAL A 9 0.80 10.92 1.70
C VAL A 9 2.18 10.96 2.34
N ARG A 10 2.45 11.93 3.22
CA ARG A 10 3.70 11.99 4.00
C ARG A 10 3.88 10.75 4.87
N MET A 11 2.82 10.31 5.55
CA MET A 11 2.88 9.14 6.42
C MET A 11 2.96 7.82 5.63
N LEU A 12 2.43 7.75 4.41
CA LEU A 12 2.64 6.60 3.55
C LEU A 12 4.05 6.57 2.98
N SER A 13 4.65 7.72 2.66
CA SER A 13 5.97 7.82 2.03
C SER A 13 7.09 7.38 2.98
N GLY A 14 7.49 6.11 2.92
CA GLY A 14 8.46 5.54 3.84
C GLY A 14 8.81 4.09 3.56
N GLY A 15 9.86 3.64 4.24
CA GLY A 15 10.25 2.24 4.35
C GLY A 15 9.75 1.66 5.67
N PHE A 16 9.33 0.40 5.66
CA PHE A 16 8.78 -0.31 6.82
C PHE A 16 9.25 -1.77 6.83
N ASN A 17 9.45 -2.35 8.01
CA ASN A 17 9.67 -3.80 8.15
C ASN A 17 9.03 -4.35 9.43
N ASN A 18 8.77 -5.66 9.45
CA ASN A 18 8.24 -6.35 10.64
C ASN A 18 9.32 -7.21 11.34
N GLN A 19 10.57 -6.76 11.34
CA GLN A 19 11.70 -7.56 11.84
C GLN A 19 11.48 -8.06 13.28
N GLU A 20 11.08 -7.17 14.18
CA GLU A 20 10.81 -7.48 15.59
C GLU A 20 9.73 -8.57 15.70
N GLN A 21 8.57 -8.36 15.08
CA GLN A 21 7.48 -9.35 15.03
C GLN A 21 7.94 -10.71 14.49
N ALA A 22 8.68 -10.72 13.38
CA ALA A 22 9.15 -11.96 12.74
C ALA A 22 10.15 -12.72 13.62
N PHE A 23 11.04 -12.02 14.32
CA PHE A 23 12.09 -12.62 15.14
C PHE A 23 11.58 -13.09 16.51
N GLU A 24 10.57 -12.43 17.06
CA GLU A 24 9.95 -12.83 18.33
C GLU A 24 8.97 -13.99 18.18
N ASN A 25 8.40 -14.19 16.98
CA ASN A 25 7.33 -15.16 16.74
C ASN A 25 7.64 -16.20 15.65
N PRO A 26 8.82 -16.86 15.62
CA PRO A 26 9.12 -17.83 14.56
C PRO A 26 8.30 -19.13 14.73
N PRO A 27 7.81 -19.75 13.63
CA PRO A 27 7.90 -19.33 12.22
C PRO A 27 6.62 -18.62 11.72
N LEU A 28 5.85 -17.97 12.60
CA LEU A 28 4.50 -17.48 12.28
C LEU A 28 4.49 -16.32 11.28
N TYR A 29 5.50 -15.46 11.33
CA TYR A 29 5.62 -14.30 10.45
C TYR A 29 6.93 -14.37 9.67
N ALA A 30 6.85 -14.23 8.36
CA ALA A 30 8.02 -13.95 7.55
C ALA A 30 8.53 -12.52 7.84
N HIS A 31 9.83 -12.30 7.69
CA HIS A 31 10.40 -10.96 7.71
C HIS A 31 10.19 -10.31 6.33
N ILE A 32 9.33 -9.30 6.31
CA ILE A 32 8.84 -8.57 5.14
C ILE A 32 9.34 -7.13 5.19
N LEU A 33 9.73 -6.62 4.03
CA LEU A 33 10.02 -5.22 3.78
C LEU A 33 8.87 -4.63 2.96
N VAL A 34 8.43 -3.43 3.33
CA VAL A 34 7.44 -2.65 2.58
C VAL A 34 7.99 -1.25 2.34
N LYS A 35 8.00 -0.80 1.08
CA LYS A 35 8.47 0.53 0.72
C LYS A 35 7.44 1.23 -0.14
N LEU A 36 7.16 2.49 0.18
CA LEU A 36 6.23 3.36 -0.54
C LEU A 36 6.94 4.66 -0.89
N ARG A 37 7.18 4.91 -2.18
CA ARG A 37 7.97 6.07 -2.62
C ARG A 37 7.22 6.91 -3.65
N PRO A 38 7.29 8.25 -3.61
CA PRO A 38 6.56 9.10 -4.55
C PRO A 38 6.88 8.83 -6.02
N LEU A 39 5.87 9.02 -6.88
CA LEU A 39 5.97 9.00 -8.35
C LEU A 39 5.61 10.39 -8.92
N PRO A 40 6.56 11.35 -8.92
CA PRO A 40 6.31 12.75 -9.32
C PRO A 40 5.74 12.95 -10.72
N GLN A 41 6.03 12.02 -11.63
CA GLN A 41 5.59 12.08 -13.03
C GLN A 41 4.13 11.64 -13.24
N LEU A 42 3.48 11.10 -12.20
CA LEU A 42 2.08 10.67 -12.23
C LEU A 42 1.18 11.68 -11.50
N ALA A 43 -0.12 11.37 -11.43
CA ALA A 43 -1.09 12.21 -10.70
C ALA A 43 -0.67 12.41 -9.23
N PRO A 44 -0.94 13.57 -8.62
CA PRO A 44 -0.62 13.83 -7.22
C PRO A 44 -1.12 12.73 -6.27
N GLY A 45 -0.27 12.38 -5.30
CA GLY A 45 -0.55 11.33 -4.33
C GLY A 45 -0.23 9.92 -4.81
N SER A 46 0.36 9.77 -6.02
CA SER A 46 0.80 8.48 -6.55
C SER A 46 2.11 8.00 -5.91
N LEU A 47 2.09 6.82 -5.32
CA LEU A 47 3.23 6.19 -4.64
C LEU A 47 3.48 4.81 -5.25
N LEU A 48 4.74 4.49 -5.56
CA LEU A 48 5.16 3.13 -5.87
C LEU A 48 5.25 2.34 -4.57
N LEU A 49 4.50 1.25 -4.47
CA LEU A 49 4.58 0.26 -3.40
C LEU A 49 5.37 -0.95 -3.90
N GLU A 50 6.40 -1.34 -3.16
CA GLU A 50 7.02 -2.68 -3.23
C GLU A 50 6.92 -3.40 -1.89
N GLN A 51 6.60 -4.69 -1.95
CA GLN A 51 6.65 -5.60 -0.81
C GLN A 51 7.48 -6.83 -1.17
N SER A 52 8.47 -7.14 -0.34
CA SER A 52 9.42 -8.22 -0.58
C SER A 52 9.75 -8.96 0.71
N TYR A 53 10.25 -10.19 0.57
CA TYR A 53 10.85 -10.89 1.70
C TYR A 53 12.26 -10.34 1.93
N ALA A 54 12.64 -10.12 3.20
CA ALA A 54 13.96 -9.58 3.53
C ALA A 54 15.14 -10.45 3.05
N ILE A 55 14.91 -11.76 2.86
CA ILE A 55 15.91 -12.69 2.32
C ILE A 55 16.16 -12.53 0.82
N ASN A 56 15.21 -11.95 0.08
CA ASN A 56 15.35 -11.68 -1.36
C ASN A 56 14.63 -10.37 -1.73
N PRO A 57 15.19 -9.21 -1.32
CA PRO A 57 14.53 -7.92 -1.48
C PRO A 57 14.38 -7.50 -2.95
N ALA A 58 15.22 -8.02 -3.85
CA ALA A 58 15.21 -7.70 -5.28
C ALA A 58 14.08 -8.40 -6.08
N ALA A 59 13.36 -9.34 -5.47
CA ALA A 59 12.22 -10.02 -6.08
C ALA A 59 10.96 -9.77 -5.25
N PRO A 60 10.32 -8.59 -5.38
CA PRO A 60 9.10 -8.28 -4.65
C PRO A 60 8.00 -9.27 -5.05
N TYR A 61 7.26 -9.75 -4.06
CA TYR A 61 6.08 -10.58 -4.31
C TYR A 61 4.84 -9.73 -4.65
N ARG A 62 4.90 -8.42 -4.39
CA ARG A 62 3.85 -7.46 -4.73
C ARG A 62 4.47 -6.10 -5.06
N ILE A 63 4.11 -5.59 -6.24
CA ILE A 63 4.36 -4.21 -6.65
C ILE A 63 3.05 -3.57 -7.09
N ARG A 64 2.77 -2.33 -6.67
CA ARG A 64 1.56 -1.58 -7.02
C ARG A 64 1.87 -0.10 -7.14
N VAL A 65 1.02 0.63 -7.87
CA VAL A 65 0.91 2.08 -7.69
C VAL A 65 -0.32 2.35 -6.84
N LEU A 66 -0.11 3.04 -5.72
CA LEU A 66 -1.18 3.54 -4.86
C LEU A 66 -1.39 5.00 -5.16
N ARG A 67 -2.63 5.46 -5.26
CA ARG A 67 -2.93 6.90 -5.32
C ARG A 67 -3.80 7.30 -4.14
N ALA A 68 -3.25 8.08 -3.22
CA ALA A 68 -4.04 8.72 -2.19
C ALA A 68 -4.72 9.97 -2.76
N GLU A 69 -6.01 10.09 -2.55
CA GLU A 69 -6.82 11.22 -3.03
C GLU A 69 -7.87 11.61 -2.01
N ALA A 70 -8.37 12.85 -2.12
CA ALA A 70 -9.45 13.37 -1.31
C ALA A 70 -10.58 13.82 -2.24
N GLN A 71 -11.79 13.31 -2.02
CA GLN A 71 -12.99 13.77 -2.73
C GLN A 71 -14.07 14.09 -1.71
N ASN A 72 -14.60 15.31 -1.73
CA ASN A 72 -15.64 15.77 -0.79
C ASN A 72 -15.29 15.52 0.69
N GLY A 73 -14.01 15.65 1.05
CA GLY A 73 -13.51 15.40 2.42
C GLY A 73 -13.30 13.92 2.78
N GLN A 74 -13.67 12.98 1.92
CA GLN A 74 -13.38 11.56 2.09
C GLN A 74 -12.01 11.24 1.50
N LEU A 75 -11.13 10.63 2.30
CA LEU A 75 -9.83 10.14 1.84
C LEU A 75 -10.00 8.73 1.26
N THR A 76 -9.34 8.47 0.13
CA THR A 76 -9.33 7.18 -0.54
C THR A 76 -7.91 6.82 -0.97
N ILE A 77 -7.54 5.55 -0.90
CA ILE A 77 -6.32 5.03 -1.54
C ILE A 77 -6.73 4.08 -2.68
N VAL A 78 -6.55 4.54 -3.91
CA VAL A 78 -6.81 3.74 -5.11
C VAL A 78 -5.62 2.81 -5.37
N ASN A 79 -5.89 1.54 -5.62
CA ASN A 79 -4.87 0.55 -5.97
C ASN A 79 -4.83 0.35 -7.48
N GLN A 80 -3.63 0.38 -8.06
CA GLN A 80 -3.39 0.12 -9.48
C GLN A 80 -2.30 -0.96 -9.61
N ALA A 81 -2.57 -1.98 -10.43
CA ALA A 81 -1.56 -2.93 -10.85
C ALA A 81 -0.69 -2.33 -11.96
N LEU A 82 0.47 -2.94 -12.20
CA LEU A 82 1.31 -2.67 -13.36
C LEU A 82 1.11 -3.80 -14.37
N ALA A 83 0.94 -3.47 -15.66
CA ALA A 83 0.64 -4.46 -16.70
C ALA A 83 1.76 -5.48 -16.93
N ASP A 84 3.02 -5.03 -16.86
CA ASP A 84 4.21 -5.85 -16.93
C ASP A 84 5.10 -5.49 -15.73
N ASP A 85 4.75 -6.05 -14.59
CA ASP A 85 5.24 -5.60 -13.30
C ASP A 85 6.73 -5.94 -13.06
N GLN A 86 7.21 -7.05 -13.64
CA GLN A 86 8.60 -7.51 -13.57
C GLN A 86 9.59 -6.49 -14.15
N ARG A 87 9.18 -5.70 -15.15
CA ARG A 87 9.99 -4.61 -15.69
C ARG A 87 10.37 -3.57 -14.64
N PHE A 88 9.59 -3.44 -13.57
CA PHE A 88 9.75 -2.41 -12.56
C PHE A 88 10.22 -2.93 -11.19
N TRP A 89 10.60 -4.20 -11.09
CA TRP A 89 11.12 -4.75 -9.83
C TRP A 89 12.41 -4.03 -9.42
N GLY A 90 12.45 -3.54 -8.18
CA GLY A 90 13.57 -2.76 -7.64
C GLY A 90 13.49 -1.27 -7.95
N ALA A 91 12.47 -0.81 -8.68
CA ALA A 91 12.26 0.61 -8.97
C ALA A 91 12.06 1.44 -7.69
N VAL A 92 11.66 0.83 -6.57
CA VAL A 92 11.57 1.60 -5.32
C VAL A 92 12.92 2.16 -4.86
N GLU A 93 14.04 1.52 -5.25
CA GLU A 93 15.40 2.01 -4.97
C GLU A 93 16.04 2.72 -6.17
N ASP A 94 15.71 2.32 -7.39
CA ASP A 94 16.27 2.89 -8.62
C ASP A 94 15.43 4.08 -9.11
N SER A 95 15.96 5.30 -8.99
CA SER A 95 15.25 6.52 -9.41
C SER A 95 15.00 6.62 -10.92
N GLU A 96 15.91 6.08 -11.75
CA GLU A 96 15.75 6.13 -13.20
C GLU A 96 14.65 5.16 -13.63
N LEU A 97 14.69 3.92 -13.13
CA LEU A 97 13.65 2.93 -13.37
C LEU A 97 12.30 3.39 -12.83
N ARG A 98 12.27 3.98 -11.63
CA ARG A 98 11.04 4.57 -11.03
C ARG A 98 10.45 5.69 -11.89
N GLY A 99 11.31 6.57 -12.41
CA GLY A 99 10.91 7.66 -13.29
C GLY A 99 10.37 7.18 -14.63
N SER A 100 10.68 5.94 -15.05
CA SER A 100 10.18 5.37 -16.30
C SER A 100 8.72 4.93 -16.25
N ILE A 101 8.12 4.72 -15.06
CA ILE A 101 6.72 4.28 -14.90
C ILE A 101 5.78 5.37 -15.42
N GLN A 102 4.91 5.01 -16.37
CA GLN A 102 3.94 5.90 -16.99
C GLN A 102 2.49 5.51 -16.66
N THR A 103 1.56 6.45 -16.85
CA THR A 103 0.11 6.20 -16.71
C THR A 103 -0.37 5.03 -17.57
N SER A 104 0.24 4.81 -18.74
CA SER A 104 -0.09 3.68 -19.65
C SER A 104 0.31 2.31 -19.09
N ASP A 105 1.20 2.25 -18.10
CA ASP A 105 1.58 1.00 -17.44
C ASP A 105 0.57 0.60 -16.35
N LEU A 106 -0.33 1.52 -15.95
CA LEU A 106 -1.22 1.35 -14.80
C LEU A 106 -2.55 0.70 -15.20
N MET A 107 -2.94 -0.31 -14.43
CA MET A 107 -4.24 -0.98 -14.54
C MET A 107 -5.04 -0.77 -13.25
N PRO A 108 -6.12 0.02 -13.27
CA PRO A 108 -6.97 0.21 -12.09
C PRO A 108 -7.52 -1.11 -11.55
N LEU A 109 -7.48 -1.30 -10.23
CA LEU A 109 -8.10 -2.45 -9.57
C LEU A 109 -9.46 -2.05 -8.99
N ALA A 110 -10.51 -2.31 -9.77
CA ALA A 110 -11.87 -2.02 -9.36
C ALA A 110 -12.24 -2.77 -8.07
N GLY A 111 -12.94 -2.10 -7.15
CA GLY A 111 -13.38 -2.71 -5.90
C GLY A 111 -12.30 -2.81 -4.83
N CYS A 112 -11.05 -2.44 -5.12
CA CYS A 112 -9.89 -2.55 -4.23
C CYS A 112 -9.43 -1.21 -3.63
N ALA A 113 -10.23 -0.15 -3.72
CA ALA A 113 -9.89 1.10 -3.07
C ALA A 113 -10.04 0.97 -1.54
N TYR A 114 -9.19 1.66 -0.79
CA TYR A 114 -9.37 1.80 0.66
C TYR A 114 -10.11 3.10 0.94
N GLU A 115 -11.18 3.03 1.71
CA GLU A 115 -11.79 4.18 2.36
C GLU A 115 -11.00 4.50 3.63
N VAL A 116 -10.42 5.71 3.69
CA VAL A 116 -9.50 6.10 4.76
C VAL A 116 -10.13 7.13 5.68
N ARG A 117 -10.00 6.88 6.99
CA ARG A 117 -10.47 7.78 8.04
C ARG A 117 -9.29 8.25 8.87
N GLU A 118 -9.23 9.55 9.07
CA GLU A 118 -8.25 10.15 9.97
C GLU A 118 -8.56 9.82 11.44
N LYS A 119 -7.51 9.60 12.23
CA LYS A 119 -7.52 9.41 13.68
C LYS A 119 -6.62 10.44 14.34
N SER A 120 -6.67 10.54 15.67
CA SER A 120 -5.93 11.53 16.46
C SER A 120 -4.43 11.60 16.14
N LYS A 121 -3.79 10.47 15.83
CA LYS A 121 -2.35 10.39 15.51
C LYS A 121 -2.04 9.80 14.14
N GLY A 122 -3.03 9.45 13.32
CA GLY A 122 -2.79 8.61 12.15
C GLY A 122 -4.02 8.36 11.31
N PHE A 123 -4.06 7.23 10.63
CA PHE A 123 -5.11 6.86 9.68
C PHE A 123 -5.52 5.41 9.83
N VAL A 124 -6.79 5.12 9.52
CA VAL A 124 -7.31 3.76 9.38
C VAL A 124 -7.96 3.66 8.01
N GLY A 125 -7.49 2.73 7.19
CA GLY A 125 -8.07 2.40 5.89
C GLY A 125 -8.72 1.02 5.91
N GLU A 126 -9.86 0.88 5.27
CA GLU A 126 -10.55 -0.40 5.05
C GLU A 126 -10.94 -0.50 3.58
N VAL A 127 -10.84 -1.71 2.99
CA VAL A 127 -11.28 -1.91 1.59
C VAL A 127 -12.76 -1.57 1.45
N GLU A 128 -13.10 -0.88 0.35
CA GLU A 128 -14.46 -0.44 0.06
C GLU A 128 -15.48 -1.59 0.16
N PRO A 129 -16.71 -1.30 0.62
CA PRO A 129 -17.71 -2.34 0.84
C PRO A 129 -18.21 -2.96 -0.47
N GLY A 130 -18.67 -4.22 -0.35
CA GLY A 130 -19.40 -4.92 -1.41
C GLY A 130 -18.64 -6.06 -2.09
N CYS A 131 -17.56 -6.57 -1.48
CA CYS A 131 -16.87 -7.80 -1.89
C CYS A 131 -16.36 -7.78 -3.34
N ARG A 132 -15.97 -6.58 -3.83
CA ARG A 132 -15.59 -6.37 -5.25
C ARG A 132 -14.09 -6.43 -5.50
N CYS A 133 -13.24 -6.37 -4.47
CA CYS A 133 -11.80 -6.56 -4.66
C CYS A 133 -11.50 -8.04 -4.89
N LEU A 134 -11.67 -8.52 -6.12
CA LEU A 134 -11.49 -9.92 -6.47
C LEU A 134 -10.00 -10.24 -6.66
N VAL A 135 -9.57 -11.35 -6.07
CA VAL A 135 -8.21 -11.87 -6.14
C VAL A 135 -8.26 -13.31 -6.60
N GLU A 136 -7.65 -13.57 -7.76
CA GLU A 136 -7.46 -14.90 -8.31
C GLU A 136 -6.19 -15.56 -7.77
N ARG A 137 -6.30 -16.74 -7.16
CA ARG A 137 -5.16 -17.54 -6.71
C ARG A 137 -5.37 -19.00 -7.04
N LYS A 138 -4.43 -19.61 -7.76
CA LYS A 138 -4.44 -21.04 -8.12
C LYS A 138 -5.77 -21.52 -8.74
N GLY A 139 -6.43 -20.66 -9.53
CA GLY A 139 -7.72 -20.97 -10.17
C GLY A 139 -8.95 -20.82 -9.27
N SER A 140 -8.81 -20.20 -8.10
CA SER A 140 -9.92 -19.87 -7.22
C SER A 140 -10.03 -18.36 -7.01
N THR A 141 -11.23 -17.83 -7.17
CA THR A 141 -11.60 -16.44 -6.91
C THR A 141 -11.91 -16.25 -5.43
N SER A 142 -11.43 -15.14 -4.87
CA SER A 142 -11.76 -14.69 -3.50
C SER A 142 -11.96 -13.19 -3.50
N TYR A 143 -12.67 -12.63 -2.51
CA TYR A 143 -12.67 -11.18 -2.28
C TYR A 143 -11.77 -10.81 -1.10
N LEU A 144 -11.04 -9.70 -1.24
CA LEU A 144 -10.16 -9.17 -0.20
C LEU A 144 -10.97 -8.40 0.84
N VAL A 145 -10.79 -8.77 2.11
CA VAL A 145 -11.05 -7.94 3.27
C VAL A 145 -9.68 -7.50 3.79
N SER A 146 -9.43 -6.19 3.77
CA SER A 146 -8.19 -5.66 4.31
C SER A 146 -8.40 -4.41 5.13
N ARG A 147 -7.53 -4.26 6.14
CA ARG A 147 -7.45 -3.10 7.00
C ARG A 147 -6.00 -2.67 7.17
N LEU A 148 -5.79 -1.38 7.05
CA LEU A 148 -4.53 -0.66 7.23
C LEU A 148 -4.69 0.29 8.42
N GLU A 149 -3.73 0.29 9.34
CA GLU A 149 -3.61 1.28 10.40
C GLU A 149 -2.21 1.90 10.29
N LEU A 150 -2.15 3.22 10.29
CA LEU A 150 -0.92 3.95 10.02
C LEU A 150 -0.77 5.07 11.06
N ASP A 151 0.40 5.18 11.66
CA ASP A 151 0.76 6.24 12.60
C ASP A 151 2.25 6.63 12.43
N PRO A 152 2.80 7.56 13.24
CA PRO A 152 4.20 7.97 13.10
C PRO A 152 5.20 6.85 13.42
N ALA A 153 4.83 5.85 14.23
CA ALA A 153 5.72 4.75 14.60
C ALA A 153 5.78 3.69 13.50
N GLY A 154 4.69 3.49 12.75
CA GLY A 154 4.70 2.53 11.67
C GLY A 154 3.33 2.22 11.09
N MET A 155 3.18 0.97 10.67
CA MET A 155 2.04 0.49 9.90
C MET A 155 1.62 -0.89 10.40
N ARG A 156 0.32 -1.10 10.55
CA ARG A 156 -0.27 -2.41 10.84
C ARG A 156 -1.23 -2.79 9.73
N THR A 157 -1.09 -3.99 9.18
CA THR A 157 -1.97 -4.46 8.10
C THR A 157 -2.53 -5.85 8.40
N ILE A 158 -3.75 -6.09 7.95
CA ILE A 158 -4.33 -7.42 7.94
C ILE A 158 -5.07 -7.64 6.64
N ASP A 159 -4.67 -8.67 5.91
CA ASP A 159 -5.26 -9.08 4.64
C ASP A 159 -5.89 -10.47 4.82
N ARG A 160 -7.15 -10.61 4.41
CA ARG A 160 -7.89 -11.88 4.37
C ARG A 160 -8.67 -11.99 3.07
N GLY A 161 -8.58 -13.14 2.42
CA GLY A 161 -9.40 -13.52 1.28
C GLY A 161 -10.54 -14.42 1.72
N HIS A 162 -11.74 -14.09 1.28
CA HIS A 162 -12.95 -14.84 1.58
C HIS A 162 -13.59 -15.38 0.30
N ASP A 163 -14.27 -16.53 0.42
CA ASP A 163 -15.05 -17.09 -0.67
C ASP A 163 -16.21 -16.15 -1.04
N PRO A 164 -16.40 -15.78 -2.32
CA PRO A 164 -17.46 -14.84 -2.72
C PRO A 164 -18.89 -15.36 -2.51
N ILE A 165 -19.09 -16.66 -2.35
CA ILE A 165 -20.38 -17.32 -2.17
C ILE A 165 -20.60 -17.68 -0.69
N THR A 166 -19.64 -18.38 -0.06
CA THR A 166 -19.81 -18.88 1.31
C THR A 166 -19.33 -17.89 2.38
N HIS A 167 -18.55 -16.88 2.00
CA HIS A 167 -17.86 -15.94 2.89
C HIS A 167 -16.87 -16.60 3.86
N GLU A 168 -16.54 -17.87 3.64
CA GLU A 168 -15.53 -18.59 4.43
C GLU A 168 -14.14 -18.00 4.18
N HIS A 169 -13.31 -18.00 5.23
CA HIS A 169 -11.93 -17.54 5.13
C HIS A 169 -11.10 -18.56 4.33
N LEU A 170 -10.56 -18.14 3.19
CA LEU A 170 -9.78 -19.00 2.28
C LEU A 170 -8.28 -18.84 2.48
N TRP A 171 -7.80 -17.62 2.65
CA TRP A 171 -6.38 -17.31 2.81
C TRP A 171 -6.19 -15.97 3.51
N GLY A 172 -4.98 -15.72 4.00
CA GLY A 172 -4.64 -14.45 4.63
C GLY A 172 -4.01 -14.70 5.99
N SER A 173 -3.91 -13.63 6.79
CA SER A 173 -3.25 -13.77 8.07
C SER A 173 -4.09 -14.56 9.07
N LEU A 174 -3.52 -15.67 9.54
CA LEU A 174 -4.07 -16.52 10.61
C LEU A 174 -3.60 -16.09 12.00
N ALA A 175 -2.32 -15.69 12.12
CA ALA A 175 -1.70 -15.37 13.40
C ALA A 175 -2.06 -13.97 13.94
N GLY A 176 -2.62 -13.09 13.09
CA GLY A 176 -2.94 -11.71 13.44
C GLY A 176 -2.34 -10.71 12.45
N PRO A 177 -2.49 -9.41 12.65
CA PRO A 177 -1.96 -8.42 11.72
C PRO A 177 -0.43 -8.51 11.59
N PHE A 178 0.10 -8.09 10.44
CA PHE A 178 1.51 -7.75 10.32
C PHE A 178 1.76 -6.39 10.95
N GLU A 179 2.83 -6.29 11.74
CA GLU A 179 3.22 -5.08 12.46
C GLU A 179 4.56 -4.60 11.95
N PHE A 180 4.54 -3.49 11.21
CA PHE A 180 5.71 -2.92 10.58
C PHE A 180 6.16 -1.66 11.31
N ALA A 181 7.41 -1.63 11.77
CA ALA A 181 8.07 -0.43 12.22
C ALA A 181 8.54 0.40 11.01
N ARG A 182 8.44 1.73 11.11
CA ARG A 182 9.06 2.63 10.13
C ARG A 182 10.58 2.52 10.22
N THR A 183 11.22 2.49 9.07
CA THR A 183 12.69 2.41 8.91
C THR A 183 13.25 3.59 8.13
N ASP A 184 12.49 4.11 7.16
CA ASP A 184 12.91 5.22 6.32
C ASP A 184 11.78 6.27 6.20
N ASP A 185 12.17 7.51 5.93
CA ASP A 185 11.27 8.62 5.59
C ASP A 185 11.59 9.10 4.17
N TYR A 186 10.61 8.98 3.27
CA TYR A 186 10.73 9.45 1.88
C TYR A 186 9.83 10.67 1.62
N SER A 187 9.30 11.31 2.67
CA SER A 187 8.35 12.41 2.52
C SER A 187 8.95 13.69 1.94
N ASP A 188 10.29 13.83 1.98
CA ASP A 188 11.02 14.91 1.32
C ASP A 188 11.08 14.75 -0.22
N GLU A 189 10.77 13.56 -0.75
CA GLU A 189 10.68 13.32 -2.19
C GLU A 189 9.33 13.74 -2.78
N ILE A 190 8.37 14.16 -1.95
CA ILE A 190 7.05 14.60 -2.41
C ILE A 190 7.21 15.96 -3.10
N PRO A 191 6.80 16.09 -4.38
CA PRO A 191 6.94 17.35 -5.11
C PRO A 191 6.11 18.49 -4.50
N ALA A 192 6.68 19.70 -4.46
CA ALA A 192 6.00 20.88 -3.91
C ALA A 192 4.65 21.18 -4.57
N HIS A 193 4.55 20.98 -5.89
CA HIS A 193 3.34 21.24 -6.67
C HIS A 193 2.14 20.33 -6.31
N TRP A 194 2.37 19.22 -5.58
CA TRP A 194 1.27 18.40 -5.05
C TRP A 194 0.56 19.11 -3.91
N PHE A 195 1.33 19.75 -3.01
CA PHE A 195 0.75 20.48 -1.87
C PHE A 195 -0.09 21.68 -2.31
N GLU A 196 0.28 22.32 -3.42
CA GLU A 196 -0.49 23.41 -4.02
C GLU A 196 -1.88 22.93 -4.48
N GLN A 197 -1.95 21.75 -5.08
CA GLN A 197 -3.22 21.16 -5.56
C GLN A 197 -4.13 20.63 -4.45
N TRP A 198 -3.59 20.42 -3.24
CA TRP A 198 -4.37 19.94 -2.08
C TRP A 198 -4.82 21.05 -1.13
N ARG A 199 -4.50 22.31 -1.47
CA ARG A 199 -4.89 23.49 -0.69
C ARG A 199 -6.23 24.09 -1.11
N ASP A 200 -6.74 23.67 -2.26
CA ASP A 200 -8.05 24.02 -2.80
C ASP A 200 -9.13 23.02 -2.37
#